data_AF-A0A3C0DLM1-F1
#
_entry.id   AF-A0A3C0DLM1-F1
#
_cell.length_a   1.000
_cell.length_b   1.000
_cell.length_c   1.000
_cell.angle_alpha   90.00
_cell.angle_beta   90.00
_cell.angle_gamma   90.00
#
_symmetry.space_group_name_H-M   'P 1'
#
loop_
_entity.id
_entity.type
_entity.pdbx_description
1 polymer ?
#
loop_
_entity_poly.entity_id
_entity_poly.type
_entity_poly.pdbx_seq_one_letter_code
_entity_poly.pdbx_strand_id
1 'polypeptide(L)'
;MDLLSKGRTVQPYYICFRLRKSTAMELSRMDEIRAYLGRKDPALVNAILPTIIVAQKSIRKVPAIRESYESITQDHYLGKQYVLLASYALQSGISNLELSIHADDKARHVIKDEVEFRDDQHGGYCKIRDDADSPAATIFKNFVFPVLQLSKLDMQESAAERGFLDVMELTWFCHNPTPDGQPCGTCNPCNYTRNEGLGRRVPKVSR
;
A
#
# COMPACT_ATOMS: atom_id res chain seq x y z
N MET A 1 7.08 -7.75 3.46
CA MET A 1 8.36 -8.44 3.67
C MET A 1 8.20 -9.91 3.97
N ASP A 2 7.05 -10.32 4.49
CA ASP A 2 6.75 -11.73 4.75
C ASP A 2 6.83 -12.61 3.48
N LEU A 3 6.30 -12.13 2.35
CA LEU A 3 6.39 -12.84 1.06
C LEU A 3 7.83 -13.14 0.60
N LEU A 4 8.73 -12.16 0.73
CA LEU A 4 10.11 -12.30 0.27
C LEU A 4 10.89 -13.28 1.14
N SER A 5 10.69 -13.21 2.47
CA SER A 5 11.28 -14.17 3.41
C SER A 5 10.87 -15.62 3.16
N LYS A 6 9.78 -15.83 2.41
CA LYS A 6 9.21 -17.14 2.08
C LYS A 6 9.40 -17.51 0.60
N GLY A 7 10.30 -16.81 -0.11
CA GLY A 7 10.68 -17.12 -1.49
C GLY A 7 9.64 -16.77 -2.55
N ARG A 8 8.62 -15.96 -2.22
CA ARG A 8 7.63 -15.53 -3.22
C ARG A 8 8.12 -14.32 -4.00
N THR A 9 7.87 -14.37 -5.30
CA THR A 9 8.06 -13.24 -6.19
C THR A 9 6.87 -12.27 -6.11
N VAL A 10 7.17 -10.97 -6.06
CA VAL A 10 6.19 -9.88 -6.01
C VAL A 10 6.20 -9.13 -7.34
N GLN A 11 5.02 -8.89 -7.92
CA GLN A 11 4.81 -8.02 -9.07
C GLN A 11 4.21 -6.69 -8.62
N PRO A 12 4.98 -5.60 -8.53
CA PRO A 12 4.43 -4.30 -8.18
C PRO A 12 3.64 -3.69 -9.35
N TYR A 13 2.53 -3.05 -9.01
CA TYR A 13 1.73 -2.24 -9.94
C TYR A 13 1.67 -0.80 -9.41
N TYR A 14 2.01 0.18 -10.26
CA TYR A 14 2.03 1.58 -9.88
C TYR A 14 1.09 2.40 -10.79
N ILE A 15 0.02 2.95 -10.21
CA ILE A 15 -0.87 3.88 -10.92
C ILE A 15 -0.23 5.27 -10.94
N CYS A 16 0.28 5.66 -12.10
CA CYS A 16 1.01 6.91 -12.27
C CYS A 16 0.06 8.10 -12.48
N PHE A 17 0.17 9.06 -11.55
CA PHE A 17 -0.40 10.40 -11.66
C PHE A 17 0.70 11.38 -12.08
N ARG A 18 0.66 11.81 -13.34
CA ARG A 18 1.72 12.67 -13.92
C ARG A 18 1.99 13.96 -13.16
N LEU A 19 1.01 14.48 -12.41
CA LEU A 19 1.12 15.74 -11.68
C LEU A 19 1.50 15.59 -10.20
N ARG A 20 1.65 14.36 -9.68
CA ARG A 20 2.11 14.17 -8.29
C ARG A 20 3.60 14.48 -8.19
N LYS A 21 3.94 15.43 -7.31
CA LYS A 21 5.32 15.85 -7.04
C LYS A 21 6.21 14.70 -6.56
N SER A 22 5.62 13.73 -5.84
CA SER A 22 6.34 12.57 -5.31
C SER A 22 6.60 11.45 -6.31
N THR A 23 5.96 11.43 -7.49
CA THR A 23 6.02 10.29 -8.43
C THR A 23 7.45 9.87 -8.77
N ALA A 24 8.32 10.83 -9.10
CA ALA A 24 9.70 10.51 -9.45
C ALA A 24 10.48 9.91 -8.27
N MET A 25 10.23 10.42 -7.06
CA MET A 25 10.86 9.91 -5.84
C MET A 25 10.33 8.51 -5.50
N GLU A 26 9.01 8.28 -5.57
CA GLU A 26 8.40 6.98 -5.31
C GLU A 26 8.98 5.89 -6.22
N LEU A 27 9.02 6.15 -7.54
CA LEU A 27 9.59 5.19 -8.51
C LEU A 27 11.08 4.94 -8.27
N SER A 28 11.86 6.00 -8.01
CA SER A 28 13.28 5.89 -7.70
C SER A 28 13.53 5.02 -6.46
N ARG A 29 12.73 5.21 -5.39
CA ARG A 29 12.83 4.41 -4.16
C ARG A 29 12.42 2.95 -4.38
N MET A 30 11.42 2.69 -5.22
CA MET A 30 11.07 1.31 -5.59
C MET A 30 12.23 0.60 -6.31
N ASP A 31 12.90 1.29 -7.23
CA ASP A 31 14.08 0.76 -7.94
C ASP A 31 15.28 0.57 -7.00
N GLU A 32 15.51 1.53 -6.09
CA GLU A 32 16.56 1.44 -5.06
C GLU A 32 16.33 0.24 -4.13
N ILE A 33 15.09 0.03 -3.66
CA ILE A 33 14.71 -1.13 -2.83
C ILE A 33 15.00 -2.43 -3.57
N ARG A 34 14.58 -2.55 -4.84
CA ARG A 34 14.83 -3.75 -5.65
C ARG A 34 16.32 -4.04 -5.77
N ALA A 35 17.12 -3.01 -6.09
CA ALA A 35 18.57 -3.15 -6.20
C ALA A 35 19.24 -3.47 -4.85
N TYR A 36 18.74 -2.87 -3.76
CA TYR A 36 19.25 -3.10 -2.41
C TYR A 36 19.02 -4.55 -1.96
N LEU A 37 17.82 -5.08 -2.19
CA LEU A 37 17.48 -6.47 -1.88
C LEU A 37 18.44 -7.46 -2.56
N GLY A 38 18.72 -7.26 -3.86
CA GLY A 38 19.65 -8.12 -4.59
C GLY A 38 21.11 -8.05 -4.12
N ARG A 39 21.54 -6.90 -3.57
CA ARG A 39 22.87 -6.78 -2.93
C ARG A 39 22.91 -7.40 -1.54
N LYS A 40 21.80 -7.30 -0.80
CA LYS A 40 21.67 -7.83 0.57
C LYS A 40 21.66 -9.35 0.57
N ASP A 41 20.95 -9.97 -0.37
CA ASP A 41 20.88 -11.41 -0.53
C ASP A 41 20.71 -11.75 -2.03
N PRO A 42 21.65 -12.50 -2.64
CA PRO A 42 21.53 -12.95 -4.03
C PRO A 42 20.23 -13.71 -4.33
N ALA A 43 19.64 -14.40 -3.35
CA ALA A 43 18.35 -15.08 -3.52
C ALA A 43 17.19 -14.09 -3.75
N LEU A 44 17.36 -12.81 -3.38
CA LEU A 44 16.33 -11.78 -3.51
C LEU A 44 16.45 -10.93 -4.78
N VAL A 45 17.45 -11.17 -5.64
CA VAL A 45 17.68 -10.41 -6.88
C VAL A 45 16.44 -10.31 -7.77
N ASN A 46 15.66 -11.39 -7.85
CA ASN A 46 14.43 -11.47 -8.66
C ASN A 46 13.16 -11.59 -7.81
N ALA A 47 13.25 -11.28 -6.51
CA ALA A 47 12.12 -11.40 -5.60
C ALA A 47 11.08 -10.29 -5.81
N ILE A 48 11.50 -9.12 -6.30
CA ILE A 48 10.59 -8.05 -6.75
C ILE A 48 10.80 -7.83 -8.26
N LEU A 49 9.77 -8.10 -9.05
CA LEU A 49 9.78 -7.91 -10.50
C LEU A 49 9.79 -6.42 -10.87
N PRO A 50 10.17 -6.08 -12.12
CA PRO A 50 10.04 -4.72 -12.63
C PRO A 50 8.61 -4.17 -12.43
N THR A 51 8.50 -2.95 -11.92
CA THR A 51 7.21 -2.30 -11.65
C THR A 51 6.43 -2.11 -12.95
N ILE A 52 5.18 -2.58 -12.98
CA ILE A 52 4.25 -2.29 -14.07
C ILE A 52 3.64 -0.90 -13.82
N ILE A 53 4.01 0.06 -14.66
CA ILE A 53 3.49 1.44 -14.58
C ILE A 53 2.21 1.56 -15.40
N VAL A 54 1.11 1.91 -14.72
CA VAL A 54 -0.20 2.08 -15.31
C VAL A 54 -0.54 3.56 -15.37
N ALA A 55 -0.82 4.09 -16.56
CA ALA A 55 -1.27 5.48 -16.67
C ALA A 55 -2.70 5.59 -16.11
N GLN A 56 -2.97 6.54 -15.20
CA GLN A 56 -4.32 6.75 -14.66
C GLN A 56 -5.39 6.85 -15.77
N LYS A 57 -5.06 7.51 -16.89
CA LYS A 57 -5.96 7.71 -18.04
C LYS A 57 -6.34 6.43 -18.79
N SER A 58 -5.58 5.33 -18.62
CA SER A 58 -5.88 4.04 -19.26
C SER A 58 -6.80 3.17 -18.40
N ILE A 59 -7.14 3.60 -17.19
CA ILE A 59 -8.05 2.88 -16.29
C ILE A 59 -9.48 3.27 -16.65
N ARG A 60 -10.29 2.26 -16.97
CA ARG A 60 -11.72 2.41 -17.30
C ARG A 60 -12.47 2.88 -16.06
N LYS A 61 -13.45 3.76 -16.25
CA LYS A 61 -14.39 4.12 -15.19
C LYS A 61 -15.42 3.00 -15.05
N VAL A 62 -15.66 2.57 -13.82
CA VAL A 62 -16.66 1.53 -13.50
C VAL A 62 -17.76 2.19 -12.67
N PRO A 63 -18.97 2.41 -13.21
CA PRO A 63 -20.06 3.10 -12.52
C PRO A 63 -20.37 2.52 -11.13
N ALA A 64 -20.51 1.19 -11.02
CA ALA A 64 -20.78 0.52 -9.75
C ALA A 64 -19.73 0.80 -8.65
N ILE A 65 -18.45 0.87 -9.01
CA ILE A 65 -17.37 1.21 -8.06
C ILE A 65 -17.47 2.68 -7.63
N ARG A 66 -17.83 3.57 -8.57
CA ARG A 66 -18.03 4.99 -8.28
C ARG A 66 -19.22 5.22 -7.36
N GLU A 67 -20.35 4.59 -7.64
CA GLU A 67 -21.57 4.67 -6.84
C GLU A 67 -21.34 4.12 -5.42
N SER A 68 -20.64 2.99 -5.32
CA SER A 68 -20.24 2.41 -4.02
C SER A 68 -19.33 3.35 -3.23
N TYR A 69 -18.38 4.00 -3.91
CA TYR A 69 -17.52 5.01 -3.27
C TYR A 69 -18.34 6.20 -2.79
N GLU A 70 -19.26 6.72 -3.60
CA GLU A 70 -20.12 7.84 -3.24
C GLU A 70 -20.97 7.50 -2.02
N SER A 71 -21.56 6.31 -1.97
CA SER A 71 -22.29 5.80 -0.80
C SER A 71 -21.43 5.74 0.47
N ILE A 72 -20.25 5.12 0.41
CA ILE A 72 -19.35 5.04 1.58
C ILE A 72 -18.97 6.43 2.09
N THR A 73 -18.72 7.38 1.18
CA THR A 73 -18.26 8.72 1.54
C THR A 73 -19.32 9.64 2.12
N GLN A 74 -20.57 9.19 2.21
CA GLN A 74 -21.59 9.89 2.98
C GLN A 74 -21.31 9.83 4.48
N ASP A 75 -20.82 8.69 4.97
CA ASP A 75 -20.63 8.44 6.41
C ASP A 75 -19.16 8.24 6.82
N HIS A 76 -18.30 7.83 5.89
CA HIS A 76 -16.91 7.48 6.17
C HIS A 76 -15.93 8.12 5.21
N TYR A 77 -14.77 8.55 5.72
CA TYR A 77 -13.70 9.01 4.83
C TYR A 77 -13.06 7.83 4.08
N LEU A 78 -13.11 7.88 2.75
CA LEU A 78 -12.39 6.96 1.87
C LEU A 78 -11.61 7.74 0.80
N GLY A 79 -10.36 7.35 0.56
CA GLY A 79 -9.52 8.00 -0.44
C GLY A 79 -9.95 7.66 -1.88
N LYS A 80 -10.02 8.66 -2.76
CA LYS A 80 -10.34 8.48 -4.21
C LYS A 80 -9.42 7.50 -4.93
N GLN A 81 -8.24 7.20 -4.38
CA GLN A 81 -7.33 6.20 -4.93
C GLN A 81 -7.94 4.80 -5.01
N TYR A 82 -8.82 4.44 -4.06
CA TYR A 82 -9.44 3.11 -4.03
C TYR A 82 -10.36 2.87 -5.23
N VAL A 83 -11.02 3.92 -5.75
CA VAL A 83 -11.81 3.84 -6.99
C VAL A 83 -10.95 3.41 -8.17
N LEU A 84 -9.75 4.01 -8.31
CA LEU A 84 -8.84 3.73 -9.41
C LEU A 84 -8.18 2.36 -9.27
N LEU A 85 -7.75 2.00 -8.06
CA LEU A 85 -7.20 0.68 -7.77
C LEU A 85 -8.23 -0.42 -8.07
N ALA A 86 -9.47 -0.28 -7.57
CA ALA A 86 -10.52 -1.27 -7.77
C ALA A 86 -10.90 -1.41 -9.24
N SER A 87 -11.02 -0.29 -9.95
CA SER A 87 -11.29 -0.28 -11.39
C SER A 87 -10.15 -0.95 -12.18
N TYR A 88 -8.90 -0.73 -11.78
CA TYR A 88 -7.74 -1.36 -12.43
C TYR A 88 -7.69 -2.87 -12.15
N ALA A 89 -7.90 -3.30 -10.91
CA ALA A 89 -7.93 -4.72 -10.55
C ALA A 89 -9.00 -5.47 -11.36
N LEU A 90 -10.21 -4.88 -11.48
CA LEU A 90 -11.27 -5.44 -12.31
C LEU A 90 -10.89 -5.49 -13.80
N GLN A 91 -10.37 -4.38 -14.36
CA GLN A 91 -9.97 -4.30 -15.76
C GLN A 91 -8.85 -5.29 -16.13
N SER A 92 -7.94 -5.58 -15.19
CA SER A 92 -6.80 -6.47 -15.39
C SER A 92 -7.12 -7.93 -15.08
N GLY A 93 -8.31 -8.24 -14.55
CA GLY A 93 -8.68 -9.59 -14.15
C GLY A 93 -7.91 -10.11 -12.93
N ILE A 94 -7.31 -9.22 -12.13
CA ILE A 94 -6.57 -9.60 -10.92
C ILE A 94 -7.55 -9.62 -9.75
N SER A 95 -7.62 -10.74 -9.04
CA SER A 95 -8.59 -10.99 -7.95
C SER A 95 -7.95 -11.08 -6.56
N ASN A 96 -6.64 -10.89 -6.45
CA ASN A 96 -5.87 -11.06 -5.22
C ASN A 96 -4.74 -10.02 -5.10
N LEU A 97 -4.98 -8.78 -5.52
CA LEU A 97 -3.98 -7.74 -5.42
C LEU A 97 -3.74 -7.38 -3.94
N GLU A 98 -2.50 -7.42 -3.47
CA GLU A 98 -2.21 -7.04 -2.10
C GLU A 98 -2.32 -5.53 -1.91
N LEU A 99 -3.04 -5.12 -0.88
CA LEU A 99 -3.20 -3.72 -0.50
C LEU A 99 -2.84 -3.52 0.96
N SER A 100 -1.87 -2.64 1.20
CA SER A 100 -1.46 -2.27 2.56
C SER A 100 -2.47 -1.31 3.17
N ILE A 101 -3.50 -1.87 3.80
CA ILE A 101 -4.35 -1.18 4.78
C ILE A 101 -3.96 -1.74 6.14
N HIS A 102 -3.54 -0.90 7.07
CA HIS A 102 -3.09 -1.30 8.40
C HIS A 102 -4.09 -0.92 9.51
N ALA A 103 -3.80 -1.28 10.76
CA ALA A 103 -4.71 -1.15 11.91
C ALA A 103 -5.22 0.30 12.14
N ASP A 104 -4.38 1.29 11.82
CA ASP A 104 -4.64 2.72 12.04
C ASP A 104 -5.17 3.43 10.78
N ASP A 105 -5.25 2.73 9.64
CA ASP A 105 -5.74 3.32 8.40
C ASP A 105 -7.24 3.58 8.47
N LYS A 106 -7.66 4.77 8.02
CA LYS A 106 -9.09 5.13 7.93
C LYS A 106 -9.90 4.15 7.07
N ALA A 107 -9.28 3.59 6.04
CA ALA A 107 -9.92 2.60 5.17
C ALA A 107 -10.26 1.29 5.90
N ARG A 108 -9.56 0.96 7.00
CA ARG A 108 -9.89 -0.21 7.81
C ARG A 108 -11.29 -0.10 8.41
N HIS A 109 -11.72 1.09 8.82
CA HIS A 109 -13.08 1.28 9.36
C HIS A 109 -14.18 0.95 8.35
N VAL A 110 -13.89 1.05 7.05
CA VAL A 110 -14.83 0.74 5.96
C VAL A 110 -14.95 -0.77 5.73
N ILE A 111 -13.89 -1.54 5.97
CA ILE A 111 -13.82 -2.96 5.58
C ILE A 111 -13.76 -3.95 6.73
N LYS A 112 -13.49 -3.51 7.97
CA LYS A 112 -13.20 -4.40 9.11
C LYS A 112 -14.30 -5.43 9.40
N ASP A 113 -15.57 -5.08 9.14
CA ASP A 113 -16.72 -5.93 9.41
C ASP A 113 -17.17 -6.73 8.17
N GLU A 114 -16.49 -6.52 7.04
CA GLU A 114 -16.77 -7.13 5.72
C GLU A 114 -15.73 -8.19 5.33
N VAL A 115 -14.64 -8.28 6.10
CA VAL A 115 -13.55 -9.20 5.84
C VAL A 115 -13.64 -10.45 6.71
N GLU A 116 -12.95 -11.49 6.27
CA GLU A 116 -12.61 -12.67 7.05
C GLU A 116 -11.10 -12.92 6.98
N PHE A 117 -10.56 -13.53 8.03
CA PHE A 117 -9.19 -14.00 8.02
C PHE A 117 -9.11 -15.34 7.30
N ARG A 118 -8.19 -15.45 6.35
CA ARG A 118 -7.85 -16.69 5.66
C ARG A 118 -6.43 -17.04 6.05
N ASP A 119 -6.27 -18.19 6.69
CA ASP A 119 -4.95 -18.70 6.99
C ASP A 119 -4.30 -19.22 5.71
N ASP A 120 -3.00 -19.02 5.61
CA ASP A 120 -2.17 -19.60 4.57
C ASP A 120 -0.82 -19.99 5.16
N GLN A 121 -0.02 -20.73 4.41
CA GLN A 121 1.35 -21.08 4.80
C GLN A 121 2.27 -19.85 5.03
N HIS A 122 1.75 -18.64 4.80
CA HIS A 122 2.44 -17.37 4.92
C HIS A 122 1.90 -16.50 6.08
N GLY A 123 1.13 -17.05 7.03
CA GLY A 123 0.65 -16.31 8.19
C GLY A 123 -0.68 -15.59 7.96
N GLY A 124 -1.31 -15.89 6.83
CA GLY A 124 -2.66 -15.50 6.49
C GLY A 124 -2.82 -14.05 6.03
N TYR A 125 -4.02 -13.75 5.58
CA TYR A 125 -4.43 -12.44 5.11
C TYR A 125 -5.93 -12.24 5.36
N CYS A 126 -6.37 -10.99 5.43
CA CYS A 126 -7.80 -10.69 5.39
C CYS A 126 -8.28 -10.51 3.94
N LYS A 127 -9.50 -10.94 3.64
CA LYS A 127 -10.17 -10.72 2.35
C LYS A 127 -11.64 -10.42 2.60
N ILE A 128 -12.28 -9.64 1.71
CA ILE A 128 -13.75 -9.49 1.71
C ILE A 128 -14.40 -10.88 1.66
N ARG A 129 -15.41 -11.13 2.49
CA ARG A 129 -16.14 -12.41 2.49
C ARG A 129 -16.81 -12.65 1.15
N ASP A 130 -16.86 -13.91 0.73
CA ASP A 130 -17.44 -14.28 -0.57
C ASP A 130 -18.96 -13.98 -0.66
N ASP A 131 -19.65 -13.92 0.48
CA ASP A 131 -21.08 -13.61 0.59
C ASP A 131 -21.38 -12.12 0.87
N ALA A 132 -20.36 -11.27 0.99
CA ALA A 132 -20.53 -9.86 1.28
C ALA A 132 -21.11 -9.12 0.07
N ASP A 133 -22.31 -8.56 0.25
CA ASP A 133 -22.97 -7.70 -0.73
C ASP A 133 -23.10 -6.27 -0.16
N SER A 134 -21.98 -5.55 -0.16
CA SER A 134 -21.88 -4.19 0.37
C SER A 134 -21.13 -3.26 -0.59
N PRO A 135 -21.29 -1.92 -0.44
CA PRO A 135 -20.46 -0.96 -1.19
C PRO A 135 -18.96 -1.20 -0.97
N ALA A 136 -18.56 -1.57 0.24
CA ALA A 136 -17.18 -1.92 0.56
C ALA A 136 -16.75 -3.17 -0.22
N ALA A 137 -17.56 -4.23 -0.25
CA ALA A 137 -17.28 -5.43 -1.03
C ALA A 137 -17.10 -5.12 -2.52
N THR A 138 -17.93 -4.24 -3.09
CA THR A 138 -17.81 -3.83 -4.50
C THR A 138 -16.46 -3.18 -4.82
N ILE A 139 -15.93 -2.35 -3.93
CA ILE A 139 -14.62 -1.72 -4.11
C ILE A 139 -13.49 -2.72 -3.82
N PHE A 140 -13.63 -3.55 -2.79
CA PHE A 140 -12.50 -4.24 -2.18
C PHE A 140 -12.38 -5.75 -2.49
N LYS A 141 -13.35 -6.37 -3.17
CA LYS A 141 -13.39 -7.83 -3.43
C LYS A 141 -12.16 -8.42 -4.13
N ASN A 142 -11.46 -7.61 -4.95
CA ASN A 142 -10.31 -8.06 -5.74
C ASN A 142 -8.97 -7.87 -5.00
N PHE A 143 -9.00 -7.49 -3.73
CA PHE A 143 -7.82 -7.28 -2.91
C PHE A 143 -7.73 -8.29 -1.77
N VAL A 144 -6.51 -8.47 -1.28
CA VAL A 144 -6.23 -9.09 0.01
C VAL A 144 -5.47 -8.09 0.88
N PHE A 145 -5.59 -8.22 2.19
CA PHE A 145 -5.07 -7.28 3.18
C PHE A 145 -4.17 -8.02 4.19
N PRO A 146 -2.88 -8.22 3.86
CA PRO A 146 -1.97 -9.02 4.70
C PRO A 146 -1.63 -8.36 6.04
N VAL A 147 -1.82 -7.04 6.16
CA VAL A 147 -1.41 -6.25 7.33
C VAL A 147 -2.56 -5.55 8.04
N LEU A 148 -3.82 -5.96 7.77
CA LEU A 148 -5.03 -5.29 8.27
C LEU A 148 -5.12 -5.18 9.79
N GLN A 149 -4.49 -6.12 10.49
CA GLN A 149 -4.49 -6.21 11.94
C GLN A 149 -3.23 -5.62 12.57
N LEU A 150 -2.22 -5.25 11.77
CA LEU A 150 -0.92 -4.79 12.26
C LEU A 150 -0.90 -3.26 12.34
N SER A 151 -0.36 -2.71 13.43
CA SER A 151 0.04 -1.30 13.49
C SER A 151 1.35 -1.08 12.72
N LYS A 152 1.72 0.19 12.51
CA LYS A 152 3.03 0.49 11.91
C LYS A 152 4.21 0.03 12.78
N LEU A 153 4.02 -0.02 14.10
CA LEU A 153 5.06 -0.51 15.01
C LEU A 153 5.19 -2.04 14.92
N ASP A 154 4.09 -2.77 14.84
CA ASP A 154 4.12 -4.23 14.62
C ASP A 154 4.79 -4.56 13.28
N MET A 155 4.49 -3.78 12.24
CA MET A 155 5.14 -3.92 10.93
C MET A 155 6.64 -3.66 11.00
N GLN A 156 7.07 -2.67 11.79
CA GLN A 156 8.49 -2.39 12.02
C GLN A 156 9.18 -3.53 12.77
N GLU A 157 8.57 -4.03 13.83
CA GLU A 157 9.10 -5.15 14.63
C GLU A 157 9.27 -6.39 13.75
N SER A 158 8.22 -6.76 13.00
CA SER A 158 8.26 -7.86 12.03
C SER A 158 9.34 -7.66 10.96
N ALA A 159 9.54 -6.42 10.48
CA ALA A 159 10.63 -6.13 9.55
C ALA A 159 12.00 -6.30 10.21
N ALA A 160 12.17 -5.90 11.47
CA ALA A 160 13.43 -6.05 12.20
C ALA A 160 13.77 -7.52 12.48
N GLU A 161 12.82 -8.30 12.98
CA GLU A 161 12.97 -9.74 13.24
C GLU A 161 13.41 -10.52 12.00
N ARG A 162 12.95 -10.08 10.82
CA ARG A 162 13.25 -10.70 9.53
C ARG A 162 14.43 -10.08 8.80
N GLY A 163 15.12 -9.11 9.43
CA GLY A 163 16.29 -8.46 8.87
C GLY A 163 16.01 -7.50 7.71
N PHE A 164 14.79 -6.97 7.57
CA PHE A 164 14.35 -6.02 6.54
C PHE A 164 14.11 -4.59 7.05
N LEU A 165 14.54 -4.27 8.27
CA LEU A 165 14.37 -2.93 8.83
C LEU A 165 15.06 -1.85 7.98
N ASP A 166 16.26 -2.16 7.47
CA ASP A 166 17.00 -1.36 6.50
C ASP A 166 16.19 -1.05 5.24
N VAL A 167 15.51 -2.05 4.67
CA VAL A 167 14.66 -1.87 3.49
C VAL A 167 13.43 -1.04 3.81
N MET A 168 12.84 -1.19 5.00
CA MET A 168 11.73 -0.36 5.44
C MET A 168 12.11 1.13 5.46
N GLU A 169 13.35 1.46 5.87
CA GLU A 169 13.83 2.85 5.91
C GLU A 169 13.98 3.47 4.50
N LEU A 170 14.16 2.65 3.45
CA LEU A 170 14.19 3.11 2.06
C LEU A 170 12.81 3.47 1.48
N THR A 171 11.71 3.08 2.15
CA THR A 171 10.35 3.32 1.64
C THR A 171 9.99 4.81 1.64
N TRP A 172 9.12 5.22 0.71
CA TRP A 172 8.71 6.62 0.57
C TRP A 172 7.23 6.83 0.89
N PHE A 173 6.92 7.88 1.64
CA PHE A 173 5.55 8.24 2.03
C PHE A 173 5.19 9.70 1.75
N CYS A 174 6.17 10.60 1.59
CA CYS A 174 5.93 12.03 1.54
C CYS A 174 5.36 12.48 0.19
N HIS A 175 4.28 13.29 0.20
CA HIS A 175 3.69 13.82 -1.05
C HIS A 175 4.49 14.97 -1.68
N ASN A 176 5.29 15.67 -0.88
CA ASN A 176 6.03 16.86 -1.31
C ASN A 176 7.51 16.70 -0.93
N PRO A 177 8.31 15.90 -1.67
CA PRO A 177 9.74 15.85 -1.43
C PRO A 177 10.34 17.27 -1.47
N THR A 178 11.30 17.54 -0.59
CA THR A 178 12.11 18.76 -0.65
C THR A 178 13.10 18.67 -1.83
N PRO A 179 13.72 19.80 -2.27
CA PRO A 179 14.69 19.78 -3.36
C PRO A 179 15.91 18.86 -3.11
N ASP A 180 16.30 18.66 -1.85
CA ASP A 180 17.35 17.76 -1.39
C ASP A 180 16.87 16.30 -1.18
N GLY A 181 15.65 15.98 -1.60
CA GLY A 181 15.12 14.61 -1.61
C GLY A 181 14.66 14.09 -0.24
N GLN A 182 14.38 14.98 0.71
CA GLN A 182 13.90 14.63 2.05
C GLN A 182 12.36 14.73 2.15
N PRO A 183 11.72 14.01 3.09
CA PRO A 183 10.32 14.23 3.44
C PRO A 183 10.09 15.68 3.90
N CYS A 184 8.98 16.33 3.54
CA CYS A 184 8.78 17.75 3.92
C CYS A 184 8.45 17.97 5.40
N GLY A 185 8.10 16.92 6.14
CA GLY A 185 7.76 17.02 7.56
C GLY A 185 6.38 17.59 7.89
N THR A 186 5.63 18.10 6.91
CA THR A 186 4.38 18.85 7.12
C THR A 186 3.14 18.28 6.41
N CYS A 187 3.32 17.49 5.35
CA CYS A 187 2.17 16.90 4.62
C CYS A 187 1.48 15.80 5.43
N ASN A 188 0.22 15.46 5.09
CA ASN A 188 -0.56 14.46 5.82
C ASN A 188 0.18 13.13 6.04
N PRO A 189 0.83 12.51 5.03
CA PRO A 189 1.62 11.30 5.28
C PRO A 189 2.80 11.49 6.23
N CYS A 190 3.44 12.66 6.25
CA CYS A 190 4.50 12.97 7.23
C CYS A 190 3.92 13.04 8.64
N ASN A 191 2.76 13.68 8.80
CA ASN A 191 2.07 13.78 10.09
C ASN A 191 1.60 12.40 10.58
N TYR A 192 1.02 11.57 9.70
CA TYR A 192 0.61 10.20 10.03
C TYR A 192 1.81 9.36 10.44
N THR A 193 2.88 9.37 9.65
CA THR A 193 4.14 8.65 9.98
C THR A 193 4.72 9.08 11.34
N ARG A 194 4.62 10.38 11.68
CA ARG A 194 5.04 10.87 12.99
C ARG A 194 4.13 10.38 14.12
N ASN A 195 2.82 10.49 13.95
CA ASN A 195 1.83 10.16 14.97
C ASN A 195 1.72 8.64 15.22
N GLU A 196 2.02 7.83 14.21
CA GLU A 196 1.98 6.35 14.26
C GLU A 196 3.32 5.73 14.70
N GLY A 197 4.17 6.49 15.39
CA GLY A 197 5.38 5.99 16.04
C GLY A 197 6.64 5.91 15.18
N LEU A 198 6.59 6.31 13.91
CA LEU A 198 7.74 6.32 12.99
C LEU A 198 8.35 7.73 12.78
N GLY A 199 8.21 8.60 13.78
CA GLY A 199 8.63 10.01 13.67
C GLY A 199 10.10 10.26 13.36
N ARG A 200 11.00 9.30 13.65
CA ARG A 200 12.43 9.39 13.26
C ARG A 200 12.64 9.50 11.75
N ARG A 201 11.67 9.05 10.94
CA ARG A 201 11.71 9.09 9.48
C ARG A 201 11.28 10.44 8.90
N VAL A 202 10.88 11.36 9.77
CA VAL A 202 10.29 12.64 9.41
C VAL A 202 11.17 13.75 10.00
N PRO A 203 11.68 14.69 9.19
CA PRO A 203 12.50 15.76 9.72
C PRO A 203 11.73 16.63 10.71
N LYS A 204 12.48 17.21 11.67
CA LYS A 204 11.95 18.23 12.57
C LYS A 204 11.67 19.48 11.75
N VAL A 205 10.45 19.99 11.84
CA VAL A 205 10.09 21.26 11.20
C VAL A 205 10.46 22.36 12.20
N SER A 206 11.37 23.25 11.82
CA SER A 206 11.62 24.48 12.58
C SER A 206 10.32 25.27 12.63
N ARG A 207 9.84 25.60 13.83
CA ARG A 207 8.74 26.56 13.99
C ARG A 207 9.18 27.96 13.63
#